data_AF-A0A9E5J498-F1
#
_entry.id   AF-A0A9E5J498-F1
#
_cell.length_a   1.000
_cell.length_b   1.000
_cell.length_c   1.000
_cell.angle_alpha   90.00
_cell.angle_beta   90.00
_cell.angle_gamma   90.00
#
_symmetry.space_group_name_H-M   'P 1'
#
loop_
_entity.id
_entity.type
_entity.pdbx_description
1 polymer ?
#
loop_
_entity_poly.entity_id
_entity_poly.type
_entity_poly.pdbx_seq_one_letter_code
_entity_poly.pdbx_strand_id
1 'polypeptide(L)'
;MQAFTATCLILCSSSMWAQDANLKKTLSERLPSLPKIEEISKTPMPGVFEIRVQGNEIFYTDAKGDFLIQGALIDTKQKRN
;
A
#
# COMPACT_ATOMS: atom_id res chain seq x y z
N MET A 1 3.13 49.46 9.53
CA MET A 1 2.13 49.26 8.45
C MET A 1 2.66 48.11 7.61
N GLN A 2 2.39 46.87 8.05
CA GLN A 2 1.40 45.94 7.49
C GLN A 2 1.81 45.29 6.15
N ALA A 3 2.23 44.03 6.24
CA ALA A 3 2.02 42.95 5.27
C ALA A 3 2.46 41.64 5.97
N PHE A 4 1.71 41.12 6.95
CA PHE A 4 0.60 40.16 6.79
C PHE A 4 0.85 39.04 5.76
N THR A 5 1.38 37.93 6.29
CA THR A 5 0.95 36.53 6.07
C THR A 5 0.89 35.97 4.64
N ALA A 6 1.81 35.04 4.33
CA ALA A 6 1.59 33.95 3.39
C ALA A 6 1.99 32.63 4.06
N THR A 7 1.15 32.20 5.01
CA THR A 7 1.26 30.96 5.76
C THR A 7 0.40 29.87 5.10
N CYS A 8 0.95 28.65 5.07
CA CYS A 8 0.28 27.37 4.84
C CYS A 8 -0.21 27.03 3.43
N LEU A 9 0.61 26.28 2.69
CA LEU A 9 0.10 25.29 1.72
C LEU A 9 0.98 24.03 1.71
N ILE A 10 1.11 23.37 2.87
CA ILE A 10 1.65 21.99 2.96
C ILE A 10 0.76 21.20 3.92
N LEU A 11 -0.45 20.88 3.46
CA LEU A 11 -1.36 19.97 4.14
C LEU A 11 -1.92 19.04 3.06
N CYS A 12 -1.20 17.96 2.71
CA CYS A 12 -1.76 16.77 2.03
C CYS A 12 -0.69 15.68 1.88
N SER A 13 -0.22 15.09 2.99
CA SER A 13 0.62 13.86 2.91
C SER A 13 0.21 12.75 3.87
N SER A 14 -0.85 12.91 4.67
CA SER A 14 -1.25 11.92 5.68
C SER A 14 -2.17 10.81 5.18
N SER A 15 -2.59 10.83 3.91
CA SER A 15 -3.49 9.81 3.34
C SER A 15 -2.82 8.46 3.07
N MET A 16 -1.48 8.39 3.13
CA MET A 16 -0.75 7.15 2.82
C MET A 16 -0.80 6.14 3.97
N TRP A 17 -0.58 6.58 5.21
CA TRP A 17 -0.59 5.68 6.38
C TRP A 17 -1.98 5.17 6.74
N ALA A 18 -3.01 5.99 6.51
CA ALA A 18 -4.39 5.59 6.77
C ALA A 18 -4.85 4.45 5.86
N GLN A 19 -4.37 4.45 4.61
CA GLN A 19 -4.72 3.43 3.63
C GLN A 19 -4.13 2.06 4.00
N ASP A 20 -2.86 2.02 4.39
CA ASP A 20 -2.19 0.77 4.75
C ASP A 20 -2.82 0.13 5.99
N ALA A 21 -3.18 0.97 6.98
CA ALA A 21 -3.87 0.50 8.18
C ALA A 21 -5.26 -0.08 7.88
N ASN A 22 -6.02 0.56 6.98
CA ASN A 22 -7.32 0.06 6.56
C ASN A 22 -7.22 -1.24 5.73
N LEU A 23 -6.26 -1.31 4.80
CA LEU A 23 -6.03 -2.49 3.97
C LEU A 23 -5.60 -3.69 4.83
N LYS A 24 -4.67 -3.48 5.76
CA LYS A 24 -4.24 -4.52 6.72
C LYS A 24 -5.41 -5.07 7.54
N LYS A 25 -6.27 -4.18 8.03
CA LYS A 25 -7.47 -4.57 8.78
C LYS A 25 -8.42 -5.39 7.90
N THR A 26 -8.76 -4.89 6.71
CA THR A 26 -9.67 -5.55 5.77
C THR A 26 -9.20 -6.95 5.40
N LEU A 27 -7.91 -7.12 5.11
CA LEU A 27 -7.36 -8.42 4.76
C LEU A 27 -7.33 -9.39 5.94
N SER A 28 -7.00 -8.91 7.14
CA SER A 28 -7.02 -9.75 8.35
C SER A 28 -8.43 -10.24 8.70
N GLU A 29 -9.46 -9.42 8.45
CA GLU A 29 -10.87 -9.77 8.67
C GLU A 29 -11.38 -10.77 7.62
N ARG A 30 -11.02 -10.59 6.34
CA ARG A 30 -11.50 -11.43 5.25
C ARG A 30 -10.72 -12.74 5.09
N LEU A 31 -9.44 -12.73 5.44
CA LEU A 31 -8.52 -13.86 5.30
C LEU A 31 -7.83 -14.14 6.64
N PRO A 32 -8.53 -14.74 7.62
CA PRO A 32 -7.96 -14.99 8.96
C PRO A 32 -6.79 -15.99 8.94
N SER A 33 -6.64 -16.77 7.87
CA SER A 33 -5.49 -17.66 7.65
C SER A 33 -4.30 -16.98 6.98
N LEU A 34 -4.44 -15.71 6.56
CA LEU A 34 -3.34 -14.95 5.97
C LEU A 34 -2.27 -14.74 7.04
N PRO A 35 -0.99 -15.03 6.76
CA PRO A 35 0.08 -14.76 7.70
C PRO A 35 0.15 -13.26 8.04
N LYS A 36 0.75 -12.93 9.19
CA LYS A 36 0.79 -11.55 9.67
C LYS A 36 1.45 -10.63 8.64
N ILE A 37 0.72 -9.60 8.22
CA ILE A 37 1.23 -8.56 7.33
C ILE A 37 2.28 -7.72 8.06
N GLU A 38 3.49 -7.71 7.50
CA GLU A 38 4.64 -6.95 7.98
C GLU A 38 4.71 -5.58 7.30
N GLU A 39 4.56 -5.55 5.98
CA GLU A 39 4.69 -4.34 5.17
C GLU A 39 3.66 -4.34 4.04
N ILE A 40 3.17 -3.14 3.71
CA ILE A 40 2.36 -2.88 2.52
C ILE A 40 3.09 -1.80 1.73
N SER A 41 3.33 -2.06 0.45
CA SER A 41 4.09 -1.17 -0.42
C SER A 41 3.37 -0.98 -1.76
N LYS A 42 3.50 0.20 -2.37
CA LYS A 42 2.94 0.46 -3.71
C LYS A 42 3.83 -0.15 -4.78
N THR A 43 3.22 -0.81 -5.75
CA THR A 43 3.97 -1.29 -6.93
C THR A 43 4.03 -0.21 -8.01
N PRO A 44 4.93 -0.32 -8.99
CA PRO A 44 4.91 0.51 -10.20
C PRO A 44 3.64 0.32 -11.05
N MET A 45 2.88 -0.77 -10.84
CA MET A 45 1.62 -1.03 -11.53
C MET A 45 0.47 -0.31 -10.80
N PRO A 46 -0.22 0.64 -11.45
CA PRO A 46 -1.28 1.40 -10.80
C PRO A 46 -2.40 0.51 -10.25
N GLY A 47 -2.78 0.77 -9.00
CA GLY A 47 -3.85 0.03 -8.33
C GLY A 47 -3.42 -1.30 -7.71
N VAL A 48 -2.19 -1.74 -7.91
CA VAL A 48 -1.65 -2.98 -7.31
C VAL A 48 -0.70 -2.64 -6.16
N PHE A 49 -0.95 -3.27 -5.02
CA PHE A 49 -0.17 -3.15 -3.79
C PHE A 49 0.54 -4.46 -3.52
N GLU A 50 1.78 -4.37 -3.08
CA GLU A 50 2.58 -5.48 -2.58
C GLU A 50 2.36 -5.62 -1.07
N ILE A 51 2.18 -6.85 -0.63
CA ILE A 51 2.01 -7.22 0.77
C ILE A 51 3.09 -8.21 1.13
N ARG A 52 3.97 -7.81 2.04
CA ARG A 52 4.94 -8.71 2.65
C ARG A 52 4.35 -9.26 3.94
N VAL A 53 4.33 -10.58 4.04
CA VAL A 53 3.90 -11.27 5.26
C VAL A 53 5.09 -11.99 5.91
N GLN A 54 4.88 -12.45 7.15
CA GLN A 54 5.88 -13.25 7.86
C GLN A 54 6.35 -14.44 7.03
N GLY A 55 7.66 -14.65 6.98
CA GLY A 55 8.28 -15.74 6.22
C GLY A 55 8.76 -15.35 4.82
N ASN A 56 8.89 -14.05 4.53
CA ASN A 56 9.35 -13.50 3.25
C ASN A 56 8.44 -13.84 2.06
N GLU A 57 7.19 -14.21 2.31
CA GLU A 57 6.19 -14.38 1.26
C GLU A 57 5.62 -13.03 0.82
N ILE A 58 5.36 -12.91 -0.47
CA ILE A 58 4.84 -11.70 -1.11
C ILE A 58 3.51 -12.02 -1.79
N PHE A 59 2.52 -11.19 -1.52
CA PHE A 59 1.22 -11.21 -2.18
C PHE A 59 0.95 -9.86 -2.83
N TYR A 60 0.02 -9.84 -3.78
CA TYR A 60 -0.46 -8.62 -4.40
C TYR A 60 -1.96 -8.47 -4.23
N THR A 61 -2.43 -7.22 -4.12
CA THR A 61 -3.85 -6.92 -3.95
C THR A 61 -4.21 -5.58 -4.58
N ASP A 62 -5.51 -5.34 -4.75
CA ASP A 62 -6.03 -4.02 -5.09
C ASP A 62 -6.12 -3.11 -3.85
N ALA A 63 -6.37 -1.82 -4.05
CA ALA A 63 -6.41 -0.83 -2.97
C ALA A 63 -7.42 -1.14 -1.84
N LYS A 64 -8.46 -1.94 -2.11
CA LYS A 64 -9.52 -2.27 -1.16
C LYS A 64 -9.34 -3.65 -0.52
N GLY A 65 -8.41 -4.48 -0.99
CA GLY A 65 -8.28 -5.85 -0.50
C GLY A 65 -9.43 -6.75 -0.96
N ASP A 66 -10.01 -6.48 -2.12
CA ASP A 66 -11.09 -7.28 -2.72
C ASP A 66 -10.53 -8.52 -3.44
N PHE A 67 -9.29 -8.45 -3.94
CA PHE A 67 -8.62 -9.57 -4.62
C PHE A 67 -7.22 -9.80 -4.07
N LEU A 68 -6.82 -11.06 -3.93
CA LEU A 68 -5.46 -11.44 -3.55
C LEU A 68 -4.84 -12.29 -4.66
N ILE A 69 -3.60 -11.97 -5.02
CA ILE A 69 -2.83 -12.65 -6.06
C ILE A 69 -1.53 -13.15 -5.43
N GLN A 70 -1.17 -14.40 -5.72
CA GLN A 70 0.09 -15.00 -5.30
C GLN A 70 0.99 -15.18 -6.53
N GLY A 71 2.26 -14.78 -6.41
CA GLY A 71 3.24 -14.91 -7.49
C GLY A 71 4.28 -13.81 -7.47
N ALA A 72 4.77 -13.45 -8.65
CA ALA A 72 5.74 -12.37 -8.83
C ALA A 72 5.18 -11.29 -9.76
N LEU A 73 5.41 -10.03 -9.41
CA LEU A 73 5.19 -8.90 -10.31
C LEU A 73 6.50 -8.60 -11.04
N ILE A 74 6.48 -8.69 -12.37
CA ILE A 74 7.64 -8.42 -13.22
C ILE A 74 7.36 -7.15 -14.02
N ASP A 75 8.14 -6.09 -13.79
CA ASP A 75 8.13 -4.91 -14.65
C ASP A 75 8.82 -5.27 -15.97
N THR A 76 8.01 -5.55 -17.00
CA THR A 76 8.51 -5.93 -18.33
C THR A 76 9.15 -4.76 -19.08
N LYS A 77 8.84 -3.52 -18.70
CA LYS A 77 9.41 -2.31 -19.30
C LYS A 77 10.82 -2.05 -18.76
N GLN A 78 11.01 -2.22 -17.46
CA GLN A 78 12.30 -1.99 -16.78
C GLN A 78 13.11 -3.28 -16.58
N LYS A 79 12.53 -4.45 -16.90
CA LYS A 79 13.12 -5.78 -16.73
C LYS A 79 13.60 -6.04 -15.30
N ARG A 80 12.77 -5.69 -14.31
CA ARG A 80 13.07 -5.88 -12.88
C ARG A 80 11.85 -6.38 -12.11
N ASN A 81 12.12 -7.00 -10.96
CA ASN A 81 11.12 -7.36 -9.95
C ASN A 81 11.10 -6.29 -8.87
#